data_AF-A0A6G0W3T7-F1
#
_entry.id   AF-A0A6G0W3T7-F1
#
_cell.length_a   1.000
_cell.length_b   1.000
_cell.length_c   1.000
_cell.angle_alpha   90.00
_cell.angle_beta   90.00
_cell.angle_gamma   90.00
#
_symmetry.space_group_name_H-M   'P 1'
#
loop_
_entity.id
_entity.type
_entity.pdbx_description
1 polymer ?
#
loop_
_entity_poly.entity_id
_entity_poly.type
_entity_poly.pdbx_seq_one_letter_code
_entity_poly.pdbx_strand_id
1 'polypeptide(L)'
;IIFSNSVSTGLKYYRDYVKVPELRDCEETEHFSKMFNDIFDSLNRKFPAEGIRKYSNYFKVLEDTLKFIDEWELNVVNKKIEEHNFLTKQTAEGLRVTIKSTMELSKYFLEEIGFKYVLSNKMNQDKLEHFFGVVRQSTGPNDHPSTPTFLQVYKILSAYSILKPPKSGNCTILETTAPKINLHDIKAVFNTEESVRSIKIQNLAPGNSFNIPEATLANIKSRGGLIHPNQGFFKLISAIEDSFEIHCNTENVFQNCVDELLSTSGHLTVFPCSEHKTDITTYIISFYITMRMRQHTALQNKDLKKKSSQLKKNLNW
;
A
#
# COMPACT_ATOMS: atom_id res chain seq x y z
N ILE A 1 -5.16 17.22 -10.00
CA ILE A 1 -6.32 17.53 -9.11
C ILE A 1 -6.44 19.04 -9.06
N ILE A 2 -7.64 19.58 -9.28
CA ILE A 2 -7.90 21.03 -9.34
C ILE A 2 -7.74 21.66 -7.95
N PHE A 3 -8.43 21.14 -6.93
CA PHE A 3 -8.28 21.58 -5.54
C PHE A 3 -7.11 20.86 -4.87
N SER A 4 -5.91 21.44 -4.98
CA SER A 4 -4.69 20.86 -4.43
C SER A 4 -3.82 21.90 -3.76
N ASN A 5 -2.98 21.46 -2.82
CA ASN A 5 -1.99 22.34 -2.19
C ASN A 5 -1.02 22.97 -3.22
N SER A 6 -0.69 22.25 -4.29
CA SER A 6 0.13 22.78 -5.39
C SER A 6 -0.56 23.90 -6.15
N VAL A 7 -1.88 23.81 -6.38
CA VAL A 7 -2.64 24.86 -7.07
C VAL A 7 -2.75 26.09 -6.18
N SER A 8 -3.08 25.91 -4.89
CA SER A 8 -3.07 27.01 -3.92
C SER A 8 -1.71 27.72 -3.85
N THR A 9 -0.62 26.96 -3.72
CA THR A 9 0.74 27.52 -3.72
C THR A 9 1.09 28.20 -5.04
N GLY A 10 0.63 27.65 -6.17
CA GLY A 10 0.82 28.23 -7.49
C GLY A 10 0.11 29.58 -7.65
N LEU A 11 -1.17 29.65 -7.27
CA LEU A 11 -1.95 30.90 -7.29
C LEU A 11 -1.27 32.00 -6.47
N LYS A 12 -0.85 31.66 -5.25
CA LYS A 12 -0.06 32.55 -4.39
C LYS A 12 1.22 33.04 -5.07
N TYR A 13 1.98 32.12 -5.65
CA TYR A 13 3.25 32.44 -6.29
C TYR A 13 3.06 33.40 -7.48
N TYR A 14 2.08 33.12 -8.34
CA TYR A 14 1.83 33.97 -9.51
C TYR A 14 1.22 35.32 -9.15
N ARG A 15 0.40 35.40 -8.09
CA ARG A 15 -0.11 36.67 -7.57
C ARG A 15 0.99 37.52 -6.93
N ASP A 16 1.73 36.96 -5.97
CA ASP A 16 2.62 37.74 -5.11
C ASP A 16 3.99 38.02 -5.73
N TYR A 17 4.55 37.02 -6.43
CA TYR A 17 5.93 37.07 -6.95
C TYR A 17 5.98 37.43 -8.43
N VAL A 18 5.23 36.71 -9.27
CA VAL A 18 5.21 36.96 -10.73
C VAL A 18 4.35 38.19 -11.06
N LYS A 19 3.36 38.49 -10.20
CA LYS A 19 2.43 39.62 -10.33
C LYS A 19 1.64 39.59 -11.63
N VAL A 20 1.09 38.41 -11.95
CA VAL A 20 0.22 38.21 -13.12
C VAL A 20 -1.08 39.00 -12.92
N PRO A 21 -1.40 40.00 -13.78
CA PRO A 21 -2.56 40.87 -13.60
C PRO A 21 -3.90 40.12 -13.47
N GLU A 22 -4.04 39.02 -14.20
CA GLU A 22 -5.24 38.18 -14.24
C GLU A 22 -5.49 37.43 -12.92
N LEU A 23 -4.46 37.28 -12.07
CA LEU A 23 -4.52 36.53 -10.81
C LEU A 23 -4.43 37.44 -9.57
N ARG A 24 -4.56 38.75 -9.75
CA ARG A 24 -4.39 39.72 -8.64
C ARG A 24 -5.40 39.51 -7.49
N ASP A 25 -6.62 39.04 -7.81
CA ASP A 25 -7.74 38.87 -6.87
C ASP A 25 -8.02 37.38 -6.57
N CYS A 26 -6.98 36.53 -6.60
CA CYS A 26 -7.12 35.08 -6.47
C CYS A 26 -7.03 34.52 -5.04
N GLU A 27 -6.91 35.39 -4.01
CA GLU A 27 -6.82 35.01 -2.59
C GLU A 27 -7.92 34.01 -2.18
N GLU A 28 -9.17 34.33 -2.48
CA GLU A 28 -10.30 33.48 -2.08
C GLU A 28 -10.24 32.10 -2.77
N THR A 29 -9.78 32.06 -4.02
CA THR A 29 -9.60 30.79 -4.75
C THR A 29 -8.43 29.98 -4.21
N GLU A 30 -7.34 30.64 -3.81
CA GLU A 30 -6.21 30.04 -3.10
C GLU A 30 -6.68 29.38 -1.81
N HIS A 31 -7.42 30.12 -0.97
CA HIS A 31 -7.94 29.65 0.32
C HIS A 31 -8.93 28.50 0.15
N PHE A 32 -9.88 28.63 -0.79
CA PHE A 32 -10.83 27.58 -1.12
C PHE A 32 -10.12 26.30 -1.57
N SER A 33 -9.14 26.42 -2.47
CA SER A 33 -8.37 25.27 -2.97
C SER A 33 -7.59 24.56 -1.87
N LYS A 34 -7.04 25.32 -0.92
CA LYS A 34 -6.32 24.76 0.24
C LYS A 34 -7.26 24.04 1.20
N MET A 35 -8.38 24.68 1.53
CA MET A 35 -9.39 24.11 2.41
C MET A 35 -9.93 22.79 1.85
N PHE A 36 -10.31 22.77 0.56
CA PHE A 36 -10.80 21.56 -0.11
C PHE A 36 -9.75 20.46 -0.23
N ASN A 37 -8.48 20.82 -0.43
CA ASN A 37 -7.38 19.88 -0.36
C ASN A 37 -7.34 19.23 1.03
N ASP A 38 -7.35 20.03 2.10
CA ASP A 38 -7.14 19.56 3.47
C ASP A 38 -8.31 18.71 4.00
N ILE A 39 -9.55 19.06 3.68
CA ILE A 39 -10.71 18.24 4.01
C ILE A 39 -10.67 16.91 3.27
N PHE A 40 -10.39 16.91 1.96
CA PHE A 40 -10.32 15.67 1.18
C PHE A 40 -9.25 14.72 1.75
N ASP A 41 -8.10 15.28 2.09
CA ASP A 41 -7.00 14.59 2.74
C ASP A 41 -7.42 13.99 4.10
N SER A 42 -8.16 14.75 4.91
CA SER A 42 -8.68 14.31 6.21
C SER A 42 -9.70 13.17 6.06
N LEU A 43 -10.54 13.22 5.02
CA LEU A 43 -11.53 12.20 4.69
C LEU A 43 -10.93 10.97 3.97
N ASN A 44 -9.65 10.99 3.61
CA ASN A 44 -9.04 9.95 2.77
C ASN A 44 -7.68 9.43 3.26
N ARG A 45 -7.51 9.25 4.58
CA ARG A 45 -6.27 8.71 5.18
C ARG A 45 -6.15 7.21 4.99
N LYS A 46 -5.06 6.77 4.36
CA LYS A 46 -4.82 5.42 3.83
C LYS A 46 -3.90 4.57 4.68
N PHE A 47 -2.89 5.17 5.32
CA PHE A 47 -1.87 4.42 6.06
C PHE A 47 -1.64 4.93 7.50
N PRO A 48 -1.10 4.09 8.41
CA PRO A 48 -1.04 4.41 9.85
C PRO A 48 -0.29 5.70 10.23
N ALA A 49 0.69 6.11 9.42
CA ALA A 49 1.47 7.31 9.68
C ALA A 49 0.66 8.60 9.47
N GLU A 50 -0.36 8.57 8.63
CA GLU A 50 -1.28 9.69 8.37
C GLU A 50 -2.67 9.49 8.98
N GLY A 51 -2.89 8.39 9.71
CA GLY A 51 -4.18 8.10 10.33
C GLY A 51 -4.60 9.16 11.34
N ILE A 52 -5.91 9.38 11.47
CA ILE A 52 -6.51 10.34 12.40
C ILE A 52 -6.24 9.89 13.85
N ARG A 53 -5.81 10.82 14.72
CA ARG A 53 -5.44 10.57 16.13
C ARG A 53 -6.12 11.57 17.07
N LYS A 54 -6.21 11.25 18.38
CA LYS A 54 -6.93 12.02 19.41
C LYS A 54 -6.63 13.53 19.47
N TYR A 55 -5.46 13.96 18.99
CA TYR A 55 -5.04 15.37 19.00
C TYR A 55 -4.59 15.85 17.62
N SER A 56 -5.05 15.18 16.57
CA SER A 56 -4.69 15.56 15.21
C SER A 56 -5.43 16.81 14.77
N ASN A 57 -4.76 17.66 13.98
CA ASN A 57 -5.36 18.86 13.39
C ASN A 57 -6.52 18.53 12.43
N TYR A 58 -6.73 17.25 12.07
CA TYR A 58 -7.81 16.82 11.18
C TYR A 58 -9.19 17.18 11.74
N PHE A 59 -9.41 17.05 13.05
CA PHE A 59 -10.70 17.43 13.63
C PHE A 59 -10.99 18.91 13.47
N LYS A 60 -9.98 19.76 13.67
CA LYS A 60 -10.10 21.19 13.44
C LYS A 60 -10.40 21.51 11.97
N VAL A 61 -9.71 20.88 11.03
CA VAL A 61 -9.98 21.04 9.59
C VAL A 61 -11.43 20.69 9.24
N LEU A 62 -11.94 19.58 9.78
CA LEU A 62 -13.33 19.15 9.56
C LEU A 62 -14.34 20.14 10.18
N GLU A 63 -14.11 20.60 11.41
CA GLU A 63 -14.96 21.58 12.10
C GLU A 63 -14.97 22.94 11.40
N ASP A 64 -13.79 23.44 10.99
CA ASP A 64 -13.66 24.71 10.29
C ASP A 64 -14.33 24.64 8.89
N THR A 65 -14.25 23.49 8.22
CA THR A 65 -14.94 23.31 6.93
C THR A 65 -16.46 23.26 7.10
N LEU A 66 -16.99 22.66 8.17
CA LEU A 66 -18.44 22.69 8.45
C LEU A 66 -18.93 24.12 8.63
N LYS A 67 -18.22 24.92 9.45
CA LYS A 67 -18.55 26.34 9.65
C LYS A 67 -18.54 27.11 8.33
N PHE A 68 -17.53 26.89 7.50
CA PHE A 68 -17.44 27.51 6.19
C PHE A 68 -18.65 27.19 5.31
N ILE A 69 -19.09 25.93 5.25
CA ILE A 69 -20.26 25.53 4.45
C ILE A 69 -21.54 26.19 5.00
N ASP A 70 -21.69 26.26 6.32
CA ASP A 70 -22.83 26.92 6.97
C ASP A 70 -22.87 28.43 6.71
N GLU A 71 -21.72 29.11 6.78
CA GLU A 71 -21.60 30.52 6.44
C GLU A 71 -21.86 30.78 4.95
N TRP A 72 -21.37 29.89 4.07
CA TRP A 72 -21.60 29.98 2.63
C TRP A 72 -23.09 29.83 2.29
N GLU A 73 -23.79 28.88 2.90
CA GLU A 73 -25.24 28.71 2.72
C GLU A 73 -26.04 29.88 3.32
N LEU A 74 -25.61 30.40 4.47
CA LEU A 74 -26.23 31.57 5.10
C LEU A 74 -26.15 32.81 4.18
N ASN A 75 -25.09 32.95 3.39
CA ASN A 75 -24.99 34.02 2.39
C ASN A 75 -26.03 33.89 1.27
N VAL A 76 -26.46 32.66 0.92
CA VAL A 76 -27.60 32.44 0.00
C VAL A 76 -28.90 32.87 0.66
N VAL A 77 -29.15 32.44 1.91
CA VAL A 77 -30.36 32.78 2.67
C VAL A 77 -30.51 34.30 2.86
N ASN A 78 -29.39 34.97 3.12
CA ASN A 78 -29.32 36.43 3.27
C ASN A 78 -29.32 37.18 1.93
N LYS A 79 -29.50 36.48 0.79
CA LYS A 79 -29.53 37.05 -0.56
C LYS A 79 -28.27 37.83 -0.95
N LYS A 80 -27.11 37.49 -0.38
CA LYS A 80 -25.81 38.06 -0.76
C LYS A 80 -25.23 37.39 -2.00
N ILE A 81 -25.58 36.13 -2.22
CA ILE A 81 -25.23 35.35 -3.41
C ILE A 81 -26.48 34.66 -3.95
N GLU A 82 -26.47 34.35 -5.24
CA GLU A 82 -27.55 33.58 -5.87
C GLU A 82 -27.43 32.09 -5.56
N GLU A 83 -28.56 31.37 -5.57
CA GLU A 83 -28.62 29.93 -5.28
C GLU A 83 -27.69 29.10 -6.17
N HIS A 84 -27.55 29.48 -7.44
CA HIS A 84 -26.68 28.78 -8.40
C HIS A 84 -25.17 28.93 -8.10
N ASN A 85 -24.80 29.87 -7.22
CA ASN A 85 -23.41 30.06 -6.75
C ASN A 85 -23.12 29.26 -5.47
N PHE A 86 -24.06 28.43 -5.03
CA PHE A 86 -23.87 27.48 -3.93
C PHE A 86 -23.95 26.04 -4.45
N LEU A 87 -23.54 25.11 -3.60
CA LEU A 87 -23.70 23.67 -3.85
C LEU A 87 -25.19 23.32 -4.00
N THR A 88 -25.51 22.30 -4.80
CA THR A 88 -26.86 21.76 -4.79
C THR A 88 -27.21 21.28 -3.38
N LYS A 89 -28.48 21.42 -2.98
CA LYS A 89 -28.96 21.02 -1.65
C LYS A 89 -28.48 19.62 -1.25
N GLN A 90 -28.59 18.65 -2.16
CA GLN A 90 -28.17 17.27 -1.94
C GLN A 90 -26.65 17.15 -1.70
N THR A 91 -25.84 17.92 -2.44
CA THR A 91 -24.38 17.91 -2.28
C THR A 91 -23.97 18.54 -0.95
N ALA A 92 -24.59 19.67 -0.58
CA ALA A 92 -24.32 20.35 0.68
C ALA A 92 -24.69 19.49 1.89
N GLU A 93 -25.88 18.90 1.88
CA GLU A 93 -26.33 17.97 2.93
C GLU A 93 -25.43 16.73 3.00
N GLY A 94 -25.12 16.11 1.86
CA GLY A 94 -24.25 14.93 1.79
C GLY A 94 -22.84 15.20 2.33
N LEU A 95 -22.27 16.38 2.02
CA LEU A 95 -20.97 16.78 2.53
C LEU A 95 -20.99 16.99 4.05
N ARG A 96 -22.01 17.66 4.58
CA ARG A 96 -22.17 17.84 6.04
C ARG A 96 -22.29 16.53 6.78
N VAL A 97 -23.14 15.62 6.28
CA VAL A 97 -23.32 14.28 6.86
C VAL A 97 -22.01 13.51 6.82
N THR A 98 -21.27 13.55 5.71
CA THR A 98 -19.99 12.87 5.56
C THR A 98 -18.94 13.37 6.56
N ILE A 99 -18.81 14.69 6.70
CA ILE A 99 -17.86 15.30 7.64
C ILE A 99 -18.24 14.94 9.08
N LYS A 100 -19.50 15.15 9.44
CA LYS A 100 -19.99 14.91 10.80
C LYS A 100 -19.86 13.45 11.19
N SER A 101 -20.31 12.53 10.33
CA SER A 101 -20.20 11.09 10.54
C SER A 101 -18.74 10.64 10.67
N THR A 102 -17.85 11.11 9.80
CA THR A 102 -16.42 10.77 9.87
C THR A 102 -15.80 11.24 11.18
N MET A 103 -16.15 12.45 11.62
CA MET A 103 -15.66 13.01 12.88
C MET A 103 -16.18 12.23 14.09
N GLU A 104 -17.48 11.98 14.18
CA GLU A 104 -18.10 11.26 15.30
C GLU A 104 -17.61 9.81 15.39
N LEU A 105 -17.57 9.08 14.26
CA LEU A 105 -17.02 7.72 14.21
C LEU A 105 -15.55 7.69 14.58
N SER A 106 -14.76 8.68 14.14
CA SER A 106 -13.34 8.75 14.48
C SER A 106 -13.15 9.01 15.98
N LYS A 107 -13.93 9.90 16.58
CA LYS A 107 -13.92 10.15 18.03
C LYS A 107 -14.28 8.87 18.79
N TYR A 108 -15.38 8.21 18.42
CA TYR A 108 -15.80 6.94 19.03
C TYR A 108 -14.71 5.86 18.97
N PHE A 109 -14.10 5.61 17.80
CA PHE A 109 -13.05 4.60 17.69
C PHE A 109 -11.80 4.92 18.50
N LEU A 110 -11.43 6.19 18.58
CA LEU A 110 -10.24 6.60 19.31
C LEU A 110 -10.49 6.60 20.83
N GLU A 111 -11.61 7.16 21.26
CA GLU A 111 -11.94 7.46 22.66
C GLU A 111 -12.54 6.26 23.39
N GLU A 112 -13.61 5.67 22.83
CA GLU A 112 -14.36 4.59 23.47
C GLU A 112 -13.75 3.21 23.20
N ILE A 113 -13.32 2.94 21.96
CA ILE A 113 -12.76 1.63 21.58
C ILE A 113 -11.24 1.55 21.84
N GLY A 114 -10.56 2.70 21.94
CA GLY A 114 -9.12 2.76 22.20
C GLY A 114 -8.22 2.48 20.99
N PHE A 115 -8.70 2.72 19.77
CA PHE A 115 -7.85 2.61 18.58
C PHE A 115 -6.73 3.65 18.60
N LYS A 116 -5.53 3.25 18.15
CA LYS A 116 -4.37 4.16 18.08
C LYS A 116 -4.50 5.22 16.98
N TYR A 117 -5.22 4.90 15.92
CA TYR A 117 -5.49 5.77 14.77
C TYR A 117 -6.69 5.26 13.98
N VAL A 118 -7.29 6.14 13.17
CA VAL A 118 -8.40 5.81 12.24
C VAL A 118 -7.99 6.09 10.79
N LEU A 119 -8.36 5.19 9.88
CA LEU A 119 -8.08 5.29 8.44
C LEU A 119 -9.38 5.65 7.70
N SER A 120 -9.61 6.93 7.47
CA SER A 120 -10.84 7.45 6.84
C SER A 120 -11.02 6.97 5.39
N ASN A 121 -9.95 6.58 4.68
CA ASN A 121 -10.07 5.92 3.36
C ASN A 121 -10.90 4.61 3.41
N LYS A 122 -11.04 3.99 4.58
CA LYS A 122 -11.85 2.77 4.73
C LYS A 122 -13.36 3.03 4.88
N MET A 123 -13.76 4.28 4.99
CA MET A 123 -15.16 4.70 5.14
C MET A 123 -15.83 5.04 3.80
N ASN A 124 -15.09 4.97 2.68
CA ASN A 124 -15.59 5.29 1.35
C ASN A 124 -15.94 4.03 0.52
N GLN A 125 -16.60 4.24 -0.62
CA GLN A 125 -17.02 3.16 -1.51
C GLN A 125 -15.97 2.76 -2.56
N ASP A 126 -14.75 3.34 -2.54
CA ASP A 126 -13.71 3.10 -3.56
C ASP A 126 -13.38 1.61 -3.71
N LYS A 127 -13.41 0.85 -2.61
CA LYS A 127 -13.16 -0.60 -2.65
C LYS A 127 -14.24 -1.36 -3.39
N LEU A 128 -15.48 -0.91 -3.29
CA LEU A 128 -16.61 -1.47 -4.02
C LEU A 128 -16.55 -1.08 -5.50
N GLU A 129 -16.22 0.16 -5.81
CA GLU A 129 -16.02 0.61 -7.20
C GLU A 129 -14.87 -0.13 -7.87
N HIS A 130 -13.74 -0.27 -7.18
CA HIS A 130 -12.61 -1.07 -7.63
C HIS A 130 -13.04 -2.52 -7.88
N PHE A 131 -13.87 -3.11 -7.01
CA PHE A 131 -14.42 -4.45 -7.24
C PHE A 131 -15.25 -4.51 -8.52
N PHE A 132 -16.15 -3.55 -8.76
CA PHE A 132 -16.90 -3.49 -10.01
C PHE A 132 -15.99 -3.31 -11.24
N GLY A 133 -14.91 -2.54 -11.12
CA GLY A 133 -13.87 -2.44 -12.15
C GLY A 133 -13.22 -3.78 -12.47
N VAL A 134 -12.86 -4.57 -11.44
CA VAL A 134 -12.33 -5.92 -11.60
C VAL A 134 -13.35 -6.83 -12.29
N VAL A 135 -14.63 -6.76 -11.92
CA VAL A 135 -15.69 -7.55 -12.57
C VAL A 135 -15.78 -7.22 -14.06
N ARG A 136 -15.84 -5.94 -14.43
CA ARG A 136 -15.90 -5.49 -15.84
C ARG A 136 -14.64 -5.87 -16.62
N GLN A 137 -13.46 -5.79 -15.99
CA GLN A 137 -12.21 -6.20 -16.64
C GLN A 137 -12.15 -7.72 -16.84
N SER A 138 -12.74 -8.50 -15.94
CA SER A 138 -12.79 -9.96 -16.02
C SER A 138 -13.67 -10.47 -17.16
N THR A 139 -14.59 -9.64 -17.67
CA THR A 139 -15.48 -9.97 -18.80
C THR A 139 -14.91 -9.54 -20.16
N GLY A 140 -13.66 -9.05 -20.20
CA GLY A 140 -12.95 -8.73 -21.44
C GLY A 140 -13.65 -7.59 -22.21
N PRO A 141 -13.97 -7.78 -23.50
CA PRO A 141 -14.68 -6.76 -24.30
C PRO A 141 -16.11 -6.46 -23.84
N ASN A 142 -16.71 -7.30 -22.98
CA ASN A 142 -18.06 -7.10 -22.48
C ASN A 142 -18.05 -6.30 -21.16
N ASP A 143 -17.87 -4.98 -21.25
CA ASP A 143 -17.78 -4.06 -20.11
C ASP A 143 -19.12 -3.80 -19.38
N HIS A 144 -20.23 -4.26 -19.97
CA HIS A 144 -21.59 -4.20 -19.42
C HIS A 144 -22.20 -5.60 -19.29
N PRO A 145 -21.71 -6.44 -18.35
CA PRO A 145 -22.21 -7.80 -18.19
C PRO A 145 -23.69 -7.83 -17.81
N SER A 146 -24.42 -8.81 -18.35
CA SER A 146 -25.78 -9.13 -17.90
C SER A 146 -25.78 -9.65 -16.46
N THR A 147 -26.92 -9.60 -15.76
CA THR A 147 -27.03 -10.08 -14.37
C THR A 147 -26.53 -11.53 -14.17
N PRO A 148 -26.85 -12.50 -15.06
CA PRO A 148 -26.28 -13.85 -14.95
C PRO A 148 -24.75 -13.88 -15.07
N THR A 149 -24.19 -13.11 -16.02
CA THR A 149 -22.73 -13.01 -16.22
C THR A 149 -22.06 -12.37 -15.02
N PHE A 150 -22.62 -11.29 -14.47
CA PHE A 150 -22.13 -10.65 -13.25
C PHE A 150 -22.11 -11.64 -12.08
N LEU A 151 -23.19 -12.39 -11.87
CA LEU A 151 -23.28 -13.38 -10.79
C LEU A 151 -22.25 -14.50 -10.94
N GLN A 152 -22.01 -14.96 -12.17
CA GLN A 152 -20.99 -15.97 -12.45
C GLN A 152 -19.58 -15.44 -12.17
N VAL A 153 -19.26 -14.24 -12.62
CA VAL A 153 -17.96 -13.59 -12.37
C VAL A 153 -17.76 -13.32 -10.88
N TYR A 154 -18.80 -12.84 -10.17
CA TYR A 154 -18.78 -12.66 -8.72
C TYR A 154 -18.43 -13.96 -7.99
N LYS A 155 -19.08 -15.07 -8.34
CA LYS A 155 -18.81 -16.39 -7.76
C LYS A 155 -17.38 -16.85 -8.06
N ILE A 156 -16.91 -16.67 -9.29
CA ILE A 156 -15.54 -17.01 -9.70
C ILE A 156 -14.52 -16.18 -8.91
N LEU A 157 -14.70 -14.85 -8.83
CA LEU A 157 -13.78 -13.97 -8.09
C LEU A 157 -13.77 -14.26 -6.59
N SER A 158 -14.93 -14.61 -6.02
CA SER A 158 -15.05 -15.00 -4.60
C SER A 158 -14.30 -16.29 -4.33
N ALA A 159 -14.51 -17.34 -5.14
CA ALA A 159 -13.78 -18.59 -5.03
C ALA A 159 -12.26 -18.40 -5.31
N TYR A 160 -11.92 -17.60 -6.33
CA TYR A 160 -10.55 -17.28 -6.68
C TYR A 160 -9.83 -16.54 -5.55
N SER A 161 -10.51 -15.70 -4.76
CA SER A 161 -9.90 -15.05 -3.60
C SER A 161 -9.46 -16.03 -2.48
N ILE A 162 -10.12 -17.19 -2.40
CA ILE A 162 -9.82 -18.27 -1.45
C ILE A 162 -8.75 -19.21 -2.02
N LEU A 163 -8.90 -19.57 -3.30
CA LEU A 163 -8.01 -20.49 -4.01
C LEU A 163 -6.67 -19.85 -4.36
N LYS A 164 -6.61 -18.51 -4.46
CA LYS A 164 -5.38 -17.80 -4.76
C LYS A 164 -4.46 -17.88 -3.55
N PRO A 165 -3.28 -18.51 -3.67
CA PRO A 165 -2.32 -18.51 -2.58
C PRO A 165 -1.92 -17.07 -2.25
N PRO A 166 -1.68 -16.74 -0.97
CA PRO A 166 -1.30 -15.40 -0.57
C PRO A 166 -0.07 -14.95 -1.37
N LYS A 167 -0.08 -13.72 -1.89
CA LYS A 167 1.02 -13.15 -2.70
C LYS A 167 2.39 -13.18 -1.99
N SER A 168 2.40 -13.42 -0.68
CA SER A 168 3.59 -13.51 0.16
C SER A 168 3.58 -14.75 1.08
N GLY A 169 2.85 -15.81 0.73
CA GLY A 169 2.92 -17.09 1.44
C GLY A 169 3.90 -18.03 0.76
N ASN A 170 4.91 -18.52 1.49
CA ASN A 170 5.82 -19.57 1.05
C ASN A 170 5.12 -20.95 1.00
N CYS A 171 3.98 -21.06 0.33
CA CYS A 171 3.27 -22.33 0.16
C CYS A 171 3.39 -22.78 -1.30
N THR A 172 4.51 -23.43 -1.62
CA THR A 172 4.62 -24.28 -2.82
C THR A 172 3.97 -25.62 -2.50
N ILE A 173 2.81 -25.89 -3.12
CA ILE A 173 2.17 -27.21 -3.11
C ILE A 173 3.07 -28.13 -3.93
N LEU A 174 3.92 -28.92 -3.26
CA LEU A 174 4.79 -29.92 -3.92
C LEU A 174 4.41 -31.37 -3.60
N GLU A 175 3.51 -31.59 -2.63
CA GLU A 175 3.02 -32.94 -2.31
C GLU A 175 1.59 -33.17 -2.82
N THR A 176 1.43 -34.18 -3.69
CA THR A 176 0.13 -34.71 -4.14
C THR A 176 -0.66 -35.44 -3.04
N THR A 177 -0.05 -35.63 -1.87
CA THR A 177 -0.60 -36.21 -0.63
C THR A 177 -1.22 -35.18 0.31
N ALA A 178 -1.04 -33.88 0.07
CA ALA A 178 -1.70 -32.84 0.86
C ALA A 178 -3.24 -32.97 0.75
N PRO A 179 -4.00 -32.73 1.83
CA PRO A 179 -5.46 -32.76 1.78
C PRO A 179 -5.92 -31.77 0.70
N LYS A 180 -6.46 -32.33 -0.38
CA LYS A 180 -6.94 -31.55 -1.51
C LYS A 180 -8.12 -30.74 -1.03
N ILE A 181 -8.20 -29.48 -1.45
CA ILE A 181 -9.41 -28.68 -1.24
C ILE A 181 -10.53 -29.39 -2.02
N ASN A 182 -11.43 -30.00 -1.29
CA ASN A 182 -12.55 -30.73 -1.84
C ASN A 182 -13.69 -29.74 -2.12
N LEU A 183 -14.58 -30.08 -3.05
CA LEU A 183 -15.81 -29.32 -3.28
C LEU A 183 -16.67 -29.17 -2.02
N HIS A 184 -16.52 -30.08 -1.06
CA HIS A 184 -17.15 -29.99 0.26
C HIS A 184 -16.56 -28.86 1.12
N ASP A 185 -15.23 -28.68 1.13
CA ASP A 185 -14.55 -27.63 1.89
C ASP A 185 -14.95 -26.24 1.39
N ILE A 186 -15.09 -26.08 0.06
CA ILE A 186 -15.58 -24.84 -0.55
C ILE A 186 -17.03 -24.57 -0.13
N LYS A 187 -17.91 -25.59 -0.14
CA LYS A 187 -19.31 -25.44 0.30
C LYS A 187 -19.42 -25.11 1.78
N ALA A 188 -18.56 -25.67 2.63
CA ALA A 188 -18.54 -25.39 4.06
C ALA A 188 -18.14 -23.93 4.37
N VAL A 189 -17.21 -23.34 3.60
CA VAL A 189 -16.80 -21.93 3.75
C VAL A 189 -17.94 -20.96 3.44
N PHE A 190 -18.83 -21.28 2.50
CA PHE A 190 -19.97 -20.42 2.15
C PHE A 190 -21.24 -20.66 2.99
N ASN A 191 -21.32 -21.78 3.71
CA ASN A 191 -22.47 -22.18 4.52
C ASN A 191 -22.24 -22.08 6.04
N THR A 192 -21.10 -21.57 6.50
CA THR A 192 -20.81 -21.42 7.93
C THR A 192 -21.36 -20.10 8.47
N GLU A 193 -22.19 -20.17 9.51
CA GLU A 193 -22.81 -19.00 10.15
C GLU A 193 -21.81 -18.15 10.97
N GLU A 194 -20.60 -18.66 11.25
CA GLU A 194 -19.56 -17.94 11.99
C GLU A 194 -18.23 -17.79 11.24
N SER A 195 -17.68 -16.57 11.24
CA SER A 195 -16.47 -16.26 10.49
C SER A 195 -15.17 -16.65 11.22
N VAL A 196 -14.26 -17.33 10.50
CA VAL A 196 -12.87 -17.66 10.92
C VAL A 196 -12.06 -16.43 11.40
N ARG A 197 -12.50 -15.22 11.04
CA ARG A 197 -11.91 -13.95 11.47
C ARG A 197 -12.08 -13.72 12.98
N SER A 198 -13.21 -14.14 13.55
CA SER A 198 -13.52 -13.97 14.98
C SER A 198 -12.53 -14.74 15.86
N ILE A 199 -12.18 -15.96 15.44
CA ILE A 199 -11.26 -16.86 16.14
C ILE A 199 -9.80 -16.36 16.05
N LYS A 200 -9.38 -15.83 14.89
CA LYS A 200 -8.02 -15.30 14.69
C LYS A 200 -7.73 -14.05 15.54
N ILE A 201 -8.74 -13.23 15.84
CA ILE A 201 -8.59 -12.05 16.69
C ILE A 201 -8.33 -12.44 18.16
N GLN A 202 -8.85 -13.58 18.61
CA GLN A 202 -8.65 -14.07 19.98
C GLN A 202 -7.25 -14.66 20.23
N ASN A 203 -6.55 -15.13 19.19
CA ASN A 203 -5.31 -15.91 19.32
C ASN A 203 -4.00 -15.12 19.12
N LEU A 204 -4.05 -13.79 18.98
CA LEU A 204 -2.84 -12.97 18.82
C LEU A 204 -2.27 -12.55 20.19
N ALA A 205 -1.36 -13.35 20.74
CA ALA A 205 -0.41 -12.92 21.77
C ALA A 205 0.95 -12.53 21.14
N PRO A 206 1.64 -11.47 21.61
CA PRO A 206 2.88 -10.99 21.01
C PRO A 206 4.10 -11.83 21.47
N GLY A 207 4.78 -12.49 20.54
CA GLY A 207 6.05 -13.19 20.78
C GLY A 207 7.28 -12.29 20.58
N ASN A 208 8.25 -12.38 21.49
CA ASN A 208 9.51 -11.63 21.55
C ASN A 208 10.54 -12.03 20.47
N SER A 209 10.48 -11.45 19.26
CA SER A 209 11.51 -11.63 18.21
C SER A 209 12.47 -10.42 18.04
N PHE A 210 12.48 -9.48 18.99
CA PHE A 210 13.01 -8.13 18.76
C PHE A 210 14.52 -7.90 19.05
N ASN A 211 15.27 -8.85 19.61
CA ASN A 211 16.65 -8.60 20.12
C ASN A 211 17.73 -9.54 19.57
N ILE A 212 17.93 -9.62 18.25
CA ILE A 212 19.12 -10.28 17.64
C ILE A 212 19.96 -9.29 16.81
N PRO A 213 21.31 -9.37 16.83
CA PRO A 213 22.19 -8.44 16.11
C PRO A 213 21.91 -8.34 14.60
N GLU A 214 21.55 -9.45 13.98
CA GLU A 214 21.23 -9.57 12.55
C GLU A 214 19.95 -8.80 12.18
N ALA A 215 19.07 -8.56 13.16
CA ALA A 215 17.85 -7.77 12.99
C ALA A 215 18.05 -6.27 13.26
N THR A 216 19.25 -5.80 13.61
CA THR A 216 19.48 -4.41 14.06
C THR A 216 18.99 -3.36 13.05
N LEU A 217 19.33 -3.52 11.78
CA LEU A 217 18.89 -2.57 10.75
C LEU A 217 17.38 -2.65 10.49
N ALA A 218 16.83 -3.87 10.49
CA ALA A 218 15.39 -4.09 10.40
C ALA A 218 14.67 -3.46 11.60
N ASN A 219 15.19 -3.57 12.81
CA ASN A 219 14.65 -2.94 14.03
C ASN A 219 14.67 -1.41 13.94
N ILE A 220 15.78 -0.82 13.47
CA ILE A 220 15.90 0.63 13.30
C ILE A 220 14.94 1.16 12.21
N LYS A 221 14.69 0.38 11.16
CA LYS A 221 13.87 0.79 10.01
C LYS A 221 12.42 0.31 10.06
N SER A 222 12.10 -0.66 10.92
CA SER A 222 10.79 -1.28 11.01
C SER A 222 9.79 -0.35 11.66
N ARG A 223 8.63 -0.19 11.01
CA ARG A 223 7.43 0.42 11.60
C ARG A 223 6.43 -0.65 12.05
N GLY A 224 6.93 -1.83 12.44
CA GLY A 224 6.15 -2.97 12.95
C GLY A 224 5.66 -3.97 11.90
N GLY A 225 6.14 -3.89 10.65
CA GLY A 225 5.69 -4.76 9.54
C GLY A 225 6.81 -5.48 8.77
N LEU A 226 8.07 -5.32 9.17
CA LEU A 226 9.19 -6.03 8.55
C LEU A 226 9.37 -7.39 9.20
N ILE A 227 9.70 -8.39 8.38
CA ILE A 227 10.00 -9.75 8.84
C ILE A 227 11.47 -9.78 9.27
N HIS A 228 11.74 -10.35 10.44
CA HIS A 228 13.08 -10.49 10.98
C HIS A 228 13.68 -11.83 10.53
N PRO A 229 14.89 -11.85 9.93
CA PRO A 229 15.50 -13.09 9.50
C PRO A 229 15.85 -13.95 10.70
N ASN A 230 15.64 -15.26 10.60
CA ASN A 230 16.21 -16.18 11.58
C ASN A 230 17.73 -16.31 11.35
N GLN A 231 18.47 -16.73 12.38
CA GLN A 231 19.94 -16.74 12.33
C GLN A 231 20.51 -17.71 11.28
N GLY A 232 19.85 -18.85 11.04
CA GLY A 232 20.28 -19.82 10.02
C GLY A 232 20.11 -19.28 8.60
N PHE A 233 18.99 -18.61 8.34
CA PHE A 233 18.69 -17.95 7.07
C PHE A 233 19.67 -16.81 6.82
N PHE A 234 19.97 -15.99 7.83
CA PHE A 234 20.99 -14.95 7.70
C PHE A 234 22.35 -15.52 7.28
N LYS A 235 22.84 -16.56 7.96
CA LYS A 235 24.13 -17.21 7.62
C LYS A 235 24.13 -17.80 6.21
N LEU A 236 23.03 -18.39 5.77
CA LEU A 236 22.87 -18.89 4.40
C LEU A 236 22.98 -17.76 3.38
N ILE A 237 22.26 -16.65 3.60
CA ILE A 237 22.31 -15.50 2.69
C ILE A 237 23.70 -14.86 2.67
N SER A 238 24.38 -14.73 3.82
CA SER A 238 25.76 -14.22 3.87
C SER A 238 26.72 -15.07 3.04
N ALA A 239 26.65 -16.40 3.18
CA ALA A 239 27.51 -17.30 2.39
C ALA A 239 27.24 -17.19 0.87
N ILE A 240 25.97 -17.00 0.47
CA ILE A 240 25.62 -16.78 -0.94
C ILE A 240 26.16 -15.43 -1.44
N GLU A 241 26.08 -14.37 -0.62
CA GLU A 241 26.62 -13.04 -0.99
C GLU A 241 28.14 -13.07 -1.11
N ASP A 242 28.85 -13.73 -0.19
CA ASP A 242 30.31 -13.86 -0.24
C ASP A 242 30.75 -14.54 -1.54
N SER A 243 30.08 -15.63 -1.92
CA SER A 243 30.36 -16.33 -3.18
C SER A 243 29.98 -15.48 -4.42
N PHE A 244 28.87 -14.75 -4.34
CA PHE A 244 28.48 -13.83 -5.40
C PHE A 244 29.51 -12.72 -5.61
N GLU A 245 30.08 -12.16 -4.54
CA GLU A 245 31.08 -11.10 -4.62
C GLU A 245 32.32 -11.56 -5.39
N ILE A 246 32.77 -12.80 -5.15
CA ILE A 246 33.90 -13.42 -5.85
C ILE A 246 33.61 -13.59 -7.35
N HIS A 247 32.40 -14.03 -7.69
CA HIS A 247 32.07 -14.45 -9.06
C HIS A 247 31.27 -13.44 -9.89
N CYS A 248 30.89 -12.28 -9.35
CA CYS A 248 29.95 -11.34 -9.98
C CYS A 248 30.36 -10.82 -11.37
N ASN A 249 31.66 -10.82 -11.69
CA ASN A 249 32.21 -10.35 -12.98
C ASN A 249 32.55 -11.50 -13.94
N THR A 250 32.28 -12.75 -13.58
CA THR A 250 32.55 -13.92 -14.44
C THR A 250 31.43 -14.13 -15.45
N GLU A 251 31.70 -14.86 -16.54
CA GLU A 251 30.67 -15.16 -17.55
C GLU A 251 29.57 -16.08 -17.01
N ASN A 252 29.93 -17.05 -16.18
CA ASN A 252 29.04 -18.07 -15.62
C ASN A 252 28.75 -17.84 -14.13
N VAL A 253 28.39 -16.60 -13.76
CA VAL A 253 28.18 -16.18 -12.35
C VAL A 253 27.34 -17.19 -11.56
N PHE A 254 26.19 -17.62 -12.09
CA PHE A 254 25.28 -18.51 -11.38
C PHE A 254 25.91 -19.86 -11.06
N GLN A 255 26.52 -20.50 -12.05
CA GLN A 255 27.13 -21.82 -11.90
C GLN A 255 28.32 -21.76 -10.94
N ASN A 256 29.19 -20.76 -11.11
CA ASN A 256 30.36 -20.58 -10.26
C ASN A 256 29.98 -20.34 -8.80
N CYS A 257 28.94 -19.52 -8.54
CA CYS A 257 28.44 -19.28 -7.18
C CYS A 257 27.89 -20.56 -6.54
N VAL A 258 27.14 -21.37 -7.30
CA VAL A 258 26.57 -22.63 -6.79
C VAL A 258 27.69 -23.62 -6.49
N ASP A 259 28.67 -23.77 -7.37
CA ASP A 259 29.77 -24.72 -7.21
C ASP A 259 30.67 -24.36 -6.01
N GLU A 260 30.97 -23.07 -5.83
CA GLU A 260 31.73 -22.59 -4.66
C GLU A 260 30.93 -22.76 -3.37
N LEU A 261 29.63 -22.44 -3.39
CA LEU A 261 28.78 -22.64 -2.22
C LEU A 261 28.74 -24.12 -1.83
N LEU A 262 28.52 -25.03 -2.79
CA LEU A 262 28.47 -26.48 -2.53
C LEU A 262 29.80 -27.06 -2.05
N SER A 263 30.93 -26.51 -2.49
CA SER A 263 32.26 -26.96 -2.05
C SER A 263 32.67 -26.42 -0.68
N THR A 264 32.16 -25.24 -0.29
CA THR A 264 32.50 -24.57 0.98
C THR A 264 31.54 -24.92 2.12
N SER A 265 30.30 -25.34 1.83
CA SER A 265 29.19 -25.33 2.79
C SER A 265 28.79 -26.67 3.43
N GLY A 266 29.77 -27.46 3.88
CA GLY A 266 29.51 -28.66 4.72
C GLY A 266 28.73 -28.37 6.02
N HIS A 267 28.58 -27.11 6.44
CA HIS A 267 27.99 -26.68 7.71
C HIS A 267 26.66 -25.90 7.62
N LEU A 268 26.07 -25.68 6.44
CA LEU A 268 24.77 -24.98 6.30
C LEU A 268 23.56 -25.83 6.74
N THR A 269 23.78 -26.91 7.48
CA THR A 269 22.95 -28.11 7.44
C THR A 269 21.82 -28.18 8.46
N VAL A 270 21.71 -27.22 9.39
CA VAL A 270 20.57 -27.18 10.33
C VAL A 270 19.42 -26.42 9.70
N PHE A 271 18.76 -27.08 8.74
CA PHE A 271 17.47 -26.64 8.25
C PHE A 271 16.39 -27.34 9.10
N PRO A 272 15.39 -26.61 9.63
CA PRO A 272 14.44 -27.13 10.63
C PRO A 272 13.52 -28.24 10.11
N CYS A 273 13.56 -28.53 8.80
CA CYS A 273 12.78 -29.56 8.15
C CYS A 273 13.66 -30.39 7.21
N SER A 274 13.85 -31.67 7.51
CA SER A 274 14.65 -32.58 6.70
C SER A 274 14.07 -32.81 5.29
N GLU A 275 12.76 -32.72 5.14
CA GLU A 275 12.05 -32.97 3.88
C GLU A 275 12.20 -31.81 2.89
N HIS A 276 12.03 -30.57 3.35
CA HIS A 276 12.05 -29.38 2.48
C HIS A 276 13.44 -28.74 2.32
N LYS A 277 14.46 -29.27 3.00
CA LYS A 277 15.81 -28.68 3.05
C LYS A 277 16.38 -28.46 1.65
N THR A 278 16.34 -29.48 0.80
CA THR A 278 16.96 -29.43 -0.53
C THR A 278 16.26 -28.44 -1.44
N ASP A 279 14.92 -28.50 -1.51
CA ASP A 279 14.13 -27.67 -2.41
C ASP A 279 14.17 -26.20 -2.02
N ILE A 280 14.01 -25.90 -0.72
CA ILE A 280 14.01 -24.52 -0.24
C ILE A 280 15.40 -23.91 -0.30
N THR A 281 16.46 -24.66 0.01
CA THR A 281 17.83 -24.17 -0.10
C THR A 281 18.17 -23.86 -1.56
N THR A 282 17.82 -24.77 -2.48
CA THR A 282 18.01 -24.57 -3.93
C THR A 282 17.23 -23.35 -4.43
N TYR A 283 15.99 -23.18 -3.99
CA TYR A 283 15.19 -22.01 -4.33
C TYR A 283 15.80 -20.71 -3.80
N ILE A 284 16.22 -20.68 -2.53
CA ILE A 284 16.85 -19.51 -1.90
C ILE A 284 18.12 -19.12 -2.66
N ILE A 285 19.01 -20.08 -2.93
CA ILE A 285 20.26 -19.85 -3.68
C ILE A 285 19.93 -19.28 -5.06
N SER A 286 19.06 -19.96 -5.80
CA SER A 286 18.71 -19.59 -7.17
C SER A 286 18.07 -18.20 -7.24
N PHE A 287 17.12 -17.93 -6.34
CA PHE A 287 16.41 -16.67 -6.27
C PHE A 287 17.35 -15.53 -5.88
N TYR A 288 18.18 -15.73 -4.85
CA TYR A 288 19.08 -14.70 -4.34
C TYR A 288 20.14 -14.32 -5.37
N ILE A 289 20.83 -15.29 -5.99
CA ILE A 289 21.83 -15.03 -7.03
C ILE A 289 21.17 -14.30 -8.21
N THR A 290 20.02 -14.76 -8.68
CA THR A 290 19.30 -14.12 -9.81
C THR A 290 18.92 -12.68 -9.48
N MET A 291 18.40 -12.44 -8.27
CA MET A 291 18.03 -11.11 -7.79
C MET A 291 19.27 -10.21 -7.69
N ARG A 292 20.38 -10.73 -7.16
CA ARG A 292 21.64 -9.99 -6.97
C ARG A 292 22.33 -9.66 -8.29
N MET A 293 22.32 -10.56 -9.28
CA MET A 293 22.76 -10.28 -10.64
C MET A 293 22.02 -9.09 -11.24
N ARG A 294 20.69 -9.05 -11.14
CA ARG A 294 19.87 -7.93 -11.65
C ARG A 294 20.26 -6.61 -10.99
N GLN A 295 20.46 -6.62 -9.67
CA GLN A 295 20.91 -5.44 -8.94
C GLN A 295 22.31 -5.00 -9.37
N HIS A 296 23.25 -5.93 -9.52
CA HIS A 296 24.62 -5.65 -9.96
C HIS A 296 24.64 -5.02 -11.35
N THR A 297 23.93 -5.61 -12.32
CA THR A 297 23.78 -5.05 -13.67
C THR A 297 23.12 -3.66 -13.66
N ALA A 298 22.10 -3.44 -12.82
CA ALA A 298 21.46 -2.13 -12.70
C ALA A 298 22.43 -1.05 -12.16
N LEU A 299 23.29 -1.40 -11.19
CA LEU A 299 24.32 -0.50 -10.67
C LEU A 299 25.39 -0.20 -11.74
N GLN A 300 25.92 -1.22 -12.42
CA GLN A 300 26.88 -1.04 -13.51
C GLN A 300 26.33 -0.15 -14.63
N ASN A 301 25.08 -0.38 -15.06
CA ASN A 301 24.41 0.43 -16.07
C ASN A 301 24.24 1.89 -15.63
N LYS A 302 23.95 2.13 -14.35
CA LYS A 302 23.85 3.49 -13.79
C LYS A 302 25.20 4.20 -13.84
N ASP A 303 26.29 3.51 -13.52
CA ASP A 303 27.62 4.10 -13.55
C ASP A 303 28.16 4.30 -14.98
N LEU A 304 27.84 3.40 -15.92
CA LEU A 304 28.10 3.60 -17.35
C LEU A 304 27.36 4.84 -17.89
N LYS A 305 26.09 5.04 -17.51
CA LYS A 305 25.33 6.25 -17.86
C LYS A 305 25.96 7.52 -17.30
N LYS A 306 26.44 7.51 -16.06
CA LYS A 306 27.17 8.64 -15.46
C LYS A 306 28.46 8.94 -16.22
N LYS A 307 29.28 7.92 -16.51
CA LYS A 307 30.52 8.05 -17.28
C LYS A 307 30.25 8.61 -18.69
N SER A 308 29.23 8.09 -19.38
CA SER A 308 28.81 8.59 -20.70
C SER A 308 28.33 10.04 -20.64
N SER A 309 27.57 10.42 -19.60
CA SER A 309 27.14 11.80 -19.40
C SER A 309 28.31 12.76 -19.13
N GLN A 310 29.31 12.33 -18.35
CA GLN A 310 30.53 13.09 -18.10
C GLN A 310 31.37 13.24 -19.38
N LEU A 311 31.54 12.17 -20.16
CA LEU A 311 32.24 12.22 -21.46
C LEU A 311 31.55 13.17 -22.45
N LYS A 312 30.22 13.15 -22.54
CA LYS A 312 29.46 14.10 -23.38
C LYS A 312 29.63 15.55 -22.94
N LYS A 313 29.74 15.81 -21.63
CA LYS A 313 30.05 17.15 -21.12
C LYS A 313 31.48 17.59 -21.45
N ASN A 314 32.42 16.65 -21.53
CA ASN A 314 33.82 16.94 -21.88
C ASN A 314 34.03 17.08 -23.40
N LEU A 315 33.16 16.48 -24.23
CA LEU A 315 33.17 16.57 -25.70
C LEU A 315 32.41 17.79 -26.25
N ASN A 316 31.58 18.44 -25.44
CA ASN A 316 30.88 19.68 -25.79
C ASN A 316 31.67 20.92 -25.32
N TRP A 317 32.96 20.96 -25.68
CA TRP A 317 33.81 22.15 -25.71
C TRP A 317 34.25 22.35 -27.16
#